data_AF-A0A0F9WRX6-F1
#
_entry.id   AF-A0A0F9WRX6-F1
#
_cell.length_a   1.000
_cell.length_b   1.000
_cell.length_c   1.000
_cell.angle_alpha   90.00
_cell.angle_beta   90.00
_cell.angle_gamma   90.00
#
_symmetry.space_group_name_H-M   'P 1'
#
loop_
_entity.id
_entity.type
_entity.pdbx_description
1 polymer ?
#
loop_
_entity_poly.entity_id
_entity_poly.type
_entity_poly.pdbx_seq_one_letter_code
_entity_poly.pdbx_strand_id
1 'polypeptide(L)'
;MKKIPDKVRQAILSLLEERRESDGGYALVTDEDMVRFHAVMDALIAEKWGSDADGDRPMQYKLIDRTKYWPMHFDPVLYAHPGCSEQERREAFRERLANLQSAAEDVDRHLRVDEMKE
;
A
#
# COMPACT_ATOMS: atom_id res chain seq x y z
N MET A 1 -25.70 -13.31 -9.13
CA MET A 1 -24.39 -12.64 -9.03
C MET A 1 -24.56 -11.18 -9.41
N LYS A 2 -24.06 -10.24 -8.61
CA LYS A 2 -23.99 -8.83 -9.05
C LYS A 2 -22.99 -8.76 -10.21
N LYS A 3 -23.38 -8.09 -11.30
CA LYS A 3 -22.47 -7.86 -12.43
C LYS A 3 -21.41 -6.84 -12.00
N ILE A 4 -20.15 -7.08 -12.35
CA ILE A 4 -19.08 -6.08 -12.19
C ILE A 4 -19.45 -4.88 -13.06
N PRO A 5 -19.39 -3.64 -12.56
CA PRO A 5 -19.65 -2.47 -13.38
C PRO A 5 -18.73 -2.44 -14.60
N ASP A 6 -19.27 -2.06 -15.76
CA ASP A 6 -18.52 -2.09 -17.01
C ASP A 6 -17.25 -1.23 -16.94
N LYS A 7 -17.28 -0.12 -16.21
CA LYS A 7 -16.11 0.75 -16.00
C LYS A 7 -14.96 0.00 -15.29
N VAL A 8 -15.27 -0.74 -14.23
CA VAL A 8 -14.28 -1.54 -13.48
C VAL A 8 -13.76 -2.67 -14.36
N ARG A 9 -14.67 -3.34 -15.09
CA ARG A 9 -14.30 -4.42 -16.01
C ARG A 9 -13.33 -3.94 -17.09
N GLN A 10 -13.60 -2.80 -17.73
CA GLN A 10 -12.74 -2.24 -18.77
C GLN A 10 -11.38 -1.85 -18.24
N ALA A 11 -11.32 -1.23 -17.05
CA ALA A 11 -10.05 -0.86 -16.42
C ALA A 11 -9.18 -2.09 -16.11
N ILE A 12 -9.78 -3.19 -15.62
CA ILE A 12 -9.07 -4.46 -15.39
C ILE A 12 -8.58 -5.05 -16.71
N LEU A 13 -9.44 -5.10 -17.74
CA LEU A 13 -9.05 -5.68 -19.04
C LEU A 13 -7.90 -4.90 -19.69
N SER A 14 -7.95 -3.57 -19.64
CA SER A 14 -6.87 -2.71 -20.16
C SER A 14 -5.55 -2.90 -19.39
N LEU A 15 -5.61 -3.07 -18.06
CA LEU A 15 -4.43 -3.36 -17.25
C LEU A 15 -3.79 -4.72 -17.60
N LEU A 16 -4.61 -5.70 -17.99
CA LEU A 16 -4.18 -7.08 -18.27
C LEU A 16 -3.89 -7.34 -19.76
N GLU A 17 -4.05 -6.34 -20.62
CA GLU A 17 -3.83 -6.46 -22.07
C GLU A 17 -2.37 -6.76 -22.41
N GLU A 18 -1.44 -6.19 -21.65
CA GLU A 18 -0.01 -6.43 -21.77
C GLU A 18 0.50 -7.27 -20.60
N ARG A 19 1.17 -8.40 -20.91
CA ARG A 19 1.92 -9.17 -19.92
C ARG A 19 3.40 -9.04 -20.22
N ARG A 20 4.15 -8.42 -19.31
CA ARG A 20 5.61 -8.35 -19.41
C ARG A 20 6.26 -9.57 -18.77
N GLU A 21 7.28 -10.10 -19.44
CA GLU A 21 8.08 -11.23 -18.97
C GLU A 21 9.28 -10.75 -18.14
N SER A 22 9.73 -11.59 -17.22
CA SER A 22 10.95 -11.38 -16.43
C SER A 22 12.07 -12.24 -17.01
N ASP A 23 13.30 -11.70 -17.01
CA ASP A 23 14.54 -12.35 -17.44
C ASP A 23 15.38 -12.89 -16.26
N GLY A 24 14.80 -12.99 -15.07
CA GLY A 24 15.48 -13.40 -13.84
C GLY A 24 15.39 -12.39 -12.70
N GLY A 25 14.94 -11.16 -12.98
CA GLY A 25 14.63 -10.11 -12.00
C GLY A 25 13.14 -9.79 -11.87
N TYR A 26 12.79 -8.59 -11.43
CA TYR A 26 11.42 -8.07 -11.58
C TYR A 26 11.18 -7.65 -13.03
N ALA A 27 9.98 -7.92 -13.57
CA ALA A 27 9.57 -7.32 -14.83
C ALA A 27 9.55 -5.79 -14.70
N LEU A 28 9.86 -5.07 -15.79
CA LEU A 28 9.93 -3.61 -15.78
C LEU A 28 8.56 -3.00 -15.44
N VAL A 29 8.56 -2.11 -14.44
CA VAL A 29 7.39 -1.30 -14.04
C VAL A 29 7.62 0.14 -14.44
N THR A 30 6.70 0.69 -15.22
CA THR A 30 6.67 2.10 -15.58
C THR A 30 5.73 2.88 -14.65
N ASP A 31 5.91 4.19 -14.59
CA ASP A 31 5.04 5.05 -13.79
C ASP A 31 3.59 5.03 -14.33
N GLU A 32 3.41 4.81 -15.64
CA GLU A 32 2.10 4.64 -16.24
C GLU A 32 1.39 3.37 -15.76
N ASP A 33 2.11 2.25 -15.60
CA ASP A 33 1.52 1.03 -15.02
C ASP A 33 1.05 1.26 -13.59
N MET A 34 1.83 2.01 -12.81
CA MET A 34 1.48 2.36 -11.42
C MET A 34 0.20 3.19 -11.36
N VAL A 35 0.06 4.18 -12.25
CA VAL A 35 -1.14 5.02 -12.37
C VAL A 35 -2.36 4.18 -12.79
N ARG A 36 -2.20 3.32 -13.80
CA ARG A 36 -3.29 2.44 -14.30
C ARG A 36 -3.73 1.46 -13.22
N PHE A 37 -2.79 0.82 -12.52
CA PHE A 37 -3.09 -0.10 -11.43
C PHE A 37 -3.77 0.62 -10.26
N HIS A 38 -3.30 1.83 -9.93
CA HIS A 38 -3.93 2.66 -8.90
C HIS A 38 -5.40 2.97 -9.26
N ALA A 39 -5.67 3.39 -10.50
CA ALA A 39 -7.03 3.68 -10.95
C ALA A 39 -7.97 2.46 -10.86
N VAL A 40 -7.47 1.26 -11.16
CA VAL A 40 -8.24 0.00 -11.03
C VAL A 40 -8.61 -0.26 -9.58
N MET A 41 -7.62 -0.17 -8.68
CA MET A 41 -7.82 -0.44 -7.25
C MET A 41 -8.73 0.61 -6.60
N ASP A 42 -8.58 1.90 -6.92
CA ASP A 42 -9.50 2.94 -6.44
C ASP A 42 -10.93 2.69 -6.95
N ALA A 43 -11.11 2.33 -8.23
CA ALA A 43 -12.43 2.02 -8.77
C ALA A 43 -13.08 0.81 -8.08
N LEU A 44 -12.28 -0.22 -7.73
CA LEU A 44 -12.75 -1.37 -6.96
C LEU A 44 -13.18 -0.98 -5.54
N ILE A 45 -12.38 -0.17 -4.86
CA ILE A 45 -12.68 0.32 -3.51
C ILE A 45 -13.94 1.17 -3.53
N ALA A 46 -14.03 2.06 -4.51
CA ALA A 46 -15.18 2.93 -4.73
C ALA A 46 -16.48 2.15 -4.87
N GLU A 47 -16.48 1.16 -5.74
CA GLU A 47 -17.66 0.36 -6.03
C GLU A 47 -18.07 -0.50 -4.83
N LYS A 48 -17.09 -1.04 -4.11
CA LYS A 48 -17.34 -1.99 -3.03
C LYS A 48 -17.85 -1.32 -1.76
N TRP A 49 -17.28 -0.18 -1.38
CA TRP A 49 -17.54 0.45 -0.09
C TRP A 49 -18.12 1.86 -0.18
N GLY A 50 -18.06 2.51 -1.34
CA GLY A 50 -18.46 3.91 -1.47
C GLY A 50 -17.47 4.87 -0.80
N SER A 51 -17.93 6.08 -0.53
CA SER A 51 -17.23 7.10 0.26
C SER A 51 -18.07 7.44 1.49
N ASP A 52 -17.44 7.94 2.54
CA ASP A 52 -18.14 8.51 3.69
C ASP A 52 -18.68 9.93 3.39
N ALA A 53 -19.18 10.62 4.42
CA ALA A 53 -19.74 11.95 4.29
C ALA A 53 -18.72 13.02 3.86
N ASP A 54 -17.44 12.79 4.14
CA ASP A 54 -16.34 13.69 3.81
C ASP A 54 -15.68 13.33 2.46
N GLY A 55 -16.12 12.23 1.84
CA GLY A 55 -15.62 11.74 0.57
C GLY A 55 -14.52 10.68 0.70
N ASP A 56 -14.11 10.35 1.94
CA ASP A 56 -13.02 9.42 2.21
C ASP A 56 -13.44 7.97 1.95
N ARG A 57 -12.47 7.18 1.49
CA ARG A 57 -12.64 5.73 1.28
C ARG A 57 -12.32 5.00 2.58
N PRO A 58 -13.13 4.01 2.99
CA PRO A 58 -12.86 3.23 4.20
C PRO A 58 -11.70 2.24 4.05
N MET A 59 -11.14 2.08 2.86
CA MET A 59 -9.98 1.26 2.60
C MET A 59 -8.91 2.09 1.88
N GLN A 60 -7.69 2.04 2.39
CA GLN A 60 -6.51 2.61 1.77
C GLN A 60 -5.48 1.50 1.51
N TYR A 61 -4.73 1.65 0.43
CA TYR A 61 -3.59 0.78 0.11
C TYR A 61 -2.41 1.65 -0.33
N LYS A 62 -1.20 1.09 -0.21
CA LYS A 62 0.02 1.69 -0.74
C LYS A 62 0.52 0.80 -1.88
N LEU A 63 0.60 1.36 -3.08
CA LEU A 63 1.21 0.69 -4.22
C LEU A 63 2.71 1.03 -4.24
N ILE A 64 3.56 0.01 -4.33
CA ILE A 64 5.02 0.18 -4.27
C ILE A 64 5.66 -0.48 -5.49
N ASP A 65 6.41 0.31 -6.26
CA ASP A 65 7.24 -0.18 -7.34
C ASP A 65 8.53 -0.77 -6.75
N ARG A 66 8.57 -2.09 -6.60
CA ARG A 66 9.72 -2.80 -6.03
C ARG A 66 10.94 -2.88 -6.95
N THR A 67 10.84 -2.38 -8.18
CA THR A 67 12.01 -2.21 -9.06
C THR A 67 12.83 -0.98 -8.66
N LYS A 68 12.22 -0.02 -7.96
CA LYS A 68 12.84 1.26 -7.56
C LYS A 68 12.89 1.46 -6.05
N TYR A 69 11.87 0.98 -5.33
CA TYR A 69 11.64 1.31 -3.93
C TYR A 69 11.56 0.08 -3.05
N TRP A 70 12.09 0.20 -1.84
CA TRP A 70 11.92 -0.81 -0.79
C TRP A 70 10.53 -0.68 -0.18
N PRO A 71 9.84 -1.80 0.11
CA PRO A 71 8.62 -1.72 0.90
C PRO A 71 8.96 -1.18 2.29
N MET A 72 8.29 -0.11 2.73
CA MET A 72 8.46 0.37 4.09
C MET A 72 7.91 -0.64 5.10
N HIS A 73 8.56 -0.74 6.26
CA HIS A 73 8.23 -1.64 7.37
C HIS A 73 6.95 -1.25 8.14
N PHE A 74 6.02 -0.54 7.52
CA PHE A 74 4.85 -0.03 8.22
C PHE A 74 3.74 -1.08 8.28
N ASP A 75 3.47 -1.59 9.47
CA ASP A 75 2.24 -2.35 9.74
C ASP A 75 1.05 -1.40 9.94
N PRO A 76 -0.15 -1.74 9.44
CA PRO A 76 -1.37 -1.02 9.77
C PRO A 76 -1.53 -0.92 11.29
N VAL A 77 -1.73 0.29 11.78
CA VAL A 77 -1.95 0.55 13.20
C VAL A 77 -3.42 0.73 13.46
N LEU A 78 -3.93 0.11 14.53
CA LEU A 78 -5.29 0.36 15.00
C LEU A 78 -5.55 1.86 15.22
N TYR A 79 -6.58 2.37 14.55
CA TYR A 79 -7.03 3.74 14.79
C TYR A 79 -7.84 3.75 16.09
N ALA A 80 -7.33 4.45 17.10
CA ALA A 80 -8.03 4.63 18.37
C ALA A 80 -9.23 5.58 18.18
N HIS A 81 -10.34 5.05 17.64
CA HIS A 81 -11.58 5.81 17.49
C HIS A 81 -12.17 6.22 18.86
N PRO A 82 -12.95 7.31 18.91
CA PRO A 82 -13.79 7.62 20.07
C PRO A 82 -14.69 6.42 20.37
N GLY A 83 -14.48 5.77 21.52
CA GLY A 83 -15.20 4.55 21.92
C GLY A 83 -14.32 3.31 22.08
N CYS A 84 -13.06 3.34 21.63
CA CYS A 84 -12.12 2.23 21.88
C CYS A 84 -11.80 2.09 23.38
N SER A 85 -11.74 0.84 23.81
CA SER A 85 -11.30 0.41 25.13
C SER A 85 -9.87 0.85 25.43
N GLU A 86 -9.51 0.90 26.71
CA GLU A 86 -8.13 1.21 27.11
C GLU A 86 -7.13 0.18 26.54
N GLN A 87 -7.54 -1.08 26.43
CA GLN A 87 -6.72 -2.13 25.85
C GLN A 87 -6.41 -1.87 24.38
N GLU A 88 -7.42 -1.58 23.56
CA GLU A 88 -7.23 -1.26 22.13
C GLU A 88 -6.33 -0.03 21.94
N ARG A 89 -6.43 0.97 22.82
CA ARG A 89 -5.52 2.13 22.80
C ARG A 89 -4.07 1.75 23.11
N ARG A 90 -3.86 0.85 24.07
CA ARG A 90 -2.51 0.36 24.41
C ARG A 90 -1.94 -0.49 23.28
N GLU A 91 -2.75 -1.31 22.62
CA GLU A 91 -2.36 -2.10 21.45
C GLU A 91 -1.96 -1.19 20.29
N ALA A 92 -2.79 -0.21 19.94
CA ALA A 92 -2.45 0.81 18.94
C ALA A 92 -1.13 1.54 19.26
N PHE A 93 -0.89 1.87 20.53
CA PHE A 93 0.37 2.50 20.94
C PHE A 93 1.58 1.57 20.77
N ARG A 94 1.44 0.28 21.12
CA ARG A 94 2.50 -0.73 20.94
C ARG A 94 2.84 -0.93 19.46
N GLU A 95 1.84 -1.01 18.60
CA GLU A 95 2.03 -1.13 17.14
C GLU A 95 2.78 0.08 16.57
N ARG A 96 2.42 1.31 17.00
CA ARG A 96 3.15 2.53 16.61
C ARG A 96 4.59 2.50 17.06
N LEU A 97 4.83 2.05 18.29
CA LEU A 97 6.19 1.95 18.83
C LEU A 97 7.02 0.91 18.06
N ALA A 98 6.43 -0.24 17.72
CA ALA A 98 7.09 -1.27 16.92
C ALA A 98 7.47 -0.72 15.53
N ASN A 99 6.54 -0.07 14.83
CA ASN A 99 6.81 0.57 13.54
C ASN A 99 7.95 1.61 13.63
N LEU A 100 7.98 2.41 14.71
CA LEU A 100 9.05 3.40 14.93
C LEU A 100 10.40 2.72 15.18
N GLN A 101 10.42 1.64 15.97
CA GLN A 101 11.64 0.88 16.26
C GLN A 101 12.19 0.23 14.99
N SER A 102 11.35 -0.44 14.20
CA SER A 102 11.77 -1.03 12.92
C SER A 102 12.29 0.03 11.94
N ALA A 103 11.68 1.20 11.90
CA ALA A 103 12.18 2.32 11.09
C ALA A 103 13.55 2.82 11.59
N ALA A 104 13.75 2.92 12.90
CA ALA A 104 15.03 3.35 13.48
C ALA A 104 16.16 2.33 13.22
N GLU A 105 15.87 1.02 13.38
CA GLU A 105 16.80 -0.06 13.08
C GLU A 105 17.20 -0.10 11.60
N ASP A 106 16.25 0.16 10.70
CA ASP A 106 16.50 0.23 9.26
C ASP A 106 17.46 1.37 8.91
N VAL A 107 17.22 2.57 9.47
CA VAL A 107 18.07 3.75 9.29
C VAL A 107 19.48 3.48 9.83
N ASP A 108 19.59 2.96 11.06
CA ASP A 108 20.89 2.64 11.69
C ASP A 108 21.69 1.63 10.85
N ARG A 109 21.03 0.59 10.33
CA ARG A 109 21.65 -0.38 9.42
C ARG A 109 22.21 0.30 8.16
N HIS A 110 21.46 1.23 7.57
CA HIS A 110 21.91 1.93 6.37
C HIS A 110 23.09 2.86 6.64
N LEU A 111 23.07 3.60 7.75
CA LEU A 111 24.18 4.46 8.17
C LEU A 111 25.49 3.67 8.36
N ARG A 112 25.44 2.52 9.05
CA ARG A 112 26.63 1.68 9.25
C ARG A 112 27.22 1.15 7.95
N VAL A 113 26.39 0.81 6.96
CA VAL A 113 26.86 0.35 5.65
C VAL A 113 27.58 1.46 4.90
N ASP A 114 27.17 2.71 5.05
CA ASP A 114 27.82 3.84 4.40
C ASP A 114 29.12 4.25 5.12
N GLU A 115 29.17 4.21 6.45
CA GLU A 115 30.40 4.41 7.23
C GLU A 115 31.49 3.37 6.92
N MET A 116 31.13 2.15 6.52
CA MET A 116 32.08 1.10 6.12
C MET A 116 32.66 1.26 4.71
N LYS A 117 32.13 2.18 3.90
CA LYS A 117 32.60 2.45 2.53
C LYS A 117 33.62 3.59 2.47
N GLU A 118 33.80 4.33 3.56
CA GLU A 118 34.86 5.35 3.75
C GLU A 118 36.15 4.73 4.29
#